data_AF-A0A2V1N1U2-F1
#
_entry.id   AF-A0A2V1N1U2-F1
#
_cell.length_a   1.000
_cell.length_b   1.000
_cell.length_c   1.000
_cell.angle_alpha   90.00
_cell.angle_beta   90.00
_cell.angle_gamma   90.00
#
_symmetry.space_group_name_H-M   'P 1'
#
loop_
_entity.id
_entity.type
_entity.pdbx_description
1 polymer ?
#
loop_
_entity_poly.entity_id
_entity_poly.type
_entity_poly.pdbx_seq_one_letter_code
_entity_poly.pdbx_strand_id
1 'polypeptide(L)'
;MGTYIISKADYDLIMKLGKTIFVWHMKAEQNGDQVKLTFANYDELDEFMAHVDELEATKGMDAEQENLTMTGIRLQKLYDGAMEVELDE
;
A
#
# COMPACT_ATOMS: atom_id res chain seq x y z
N MET A 1 -3.48 7.12 -15.93
CA MET A 1 -2.67 6.00 -15.37
C MET A 1 -1.71 6.57 -14.35
N GLY A 2 -1.49 5.93 -13.20
CA GLY A 2 -0.57 6.43 -12.18
C GLY A 2 0.38 5.36 -11.69
N THR A 3 1.51 5.80 -11.15
CA THR A 3 2.57 4.89 -10.69
C THR A 3 3.07 5.27 -9.32
N TYR A 4 3.19 4.27 -8.44
CA TYR A 4 3.70 4.44 -7.10
C TYR A 4 4.91 3.53 -6.88
N ILE A 5 6.04 4.11 -6.50
CA ILE A 5 7.29 3.37 -6.28
C ILE A 5 7.48 3.20 -4.78
N ILE A 6 7.50 1.95 -4.33
CA ILE A 6 7.72 1.58 -2.93
C ILE A 6 8.96 0.72 -2.79
N SER A 7 9.48 0.57 -1.57
CA SER A 7 10.60 -0.34 -1.33
C SER A 7 10.15 -1.80 -1.46
N LYS A 8 11.07 -2.69 -1.84
CA LYS A 8 10.80 -4.13 -1.84
C LYS A 8 10.39 -4.64 -0.46
N ALA A 9 11.00 -4.10 0.60
CA ALA A 9 10.66 -4.47 1.96
C ALA A 9 9.21 -4.09 2.32
N ASP A 10 8.71 -2.96 1.82
CA ASP A 10 7.32 -2.51 2.06
C ASP A 10 6.34 -3.34 1.24
N TYR A 11 6.68 -3.65 -0.01
CA TYR A 11 5.92 -4.57 -0.85
C TYR A 11 5.81 -5.97 -0.21
N ASP A 12 6.92 -6.52 0.27
CA ASP A 12 6.92 -7.83 0.94
C ASP A 12 6.08 -7.81 2.23
N LEU A 13 6.04 -6.68 2.94
CA LEU A 13 5.21 -6.50 4.13
C LEU A 13 3.72 -6.57 3.76
N ILE A 14 3.24 -5.76 2.82
CA ILE A 14 1.82 -5.76 2.42
C ILE A 14 1.41 -7.11 1.82
N MET A 15 2.27 -7.77 1.05
CA MET A 15 1.99 -9.10 0.50
C MET A 15 1.93 -10.18 1.58
N LYS A 16 2.74 -10.07 2.63
CA LYS A 16 2.71 -10.98 3.78
C LYS A 16 1.44 -10.80 4.61
N LEU A 17 0.98 -9.56 4.78
CA LEU A 17 -0.21 -9.22 5.57
C LEU A 17 -1.51 -9.49 4.80
N GLY A 18 -1.57 -9.13 3.51
CA GLY A 18 -2.74 -9.24 2.65
C GLY A 18 -3.01 -10.64 2.10
N LYS A 19 -2.07 -11.59 2.22
CA LYS A 19 -2.19 -12.98 1.72
C LYS A 19 -3.40 -13.74 2.26
N THR A 20 -3.98 -13.29 3.36
CA THR A 20 -5.14 -13.90 4.01
C THR A 20 -6.47 -13.25 3.62
N ILE A 21 -6.47 -12.08 2.99
CA ILE A 21 -7.67 -11.21 2.94
C ILE A 21 -7.96 -10.67 1.54
N PHE A 22 -6.96 -10.42 0.67
CA PHE A 22 -7.18 -9.67 -0.58
C PHE A 22 -6.57 -10.29 -1.85
N VAL A 23 -7.27 -10.05 -2.96
CA VAL A 23 -6.76 -10.27 -4.31
C VAL A 23 -6.40 -8.89 -4.88
N TRP A 24 -5.11 -8.65 -5.10
CA TRP A 24 -4.62 -7.38 -5.60
C TRP A 24 -4.72 -7.36 -7.14
N HIS A 25 -5.40 -6.33 -7.68
CA HIS A 25 -5.55 -6.15 -9.13
C HIS A 25 -4.47 -5.26 -9.76
N MET A 26 -3.61 -4.63 -8.95
CA MET A 26 -2.53 -3.76 -9.44
C MET A 26 -1.41 -4.52 -10.14
N LYS A 27 -0.81 -3.89 -11.16
CA LYS A 27 0.41 -4.40 -11.79
C LYS A 27 1.63 -4.00 -10.98
N ALA A 28 2.42 -4.97 -10.53
CA ALA A 28 3.67 -4.75 -9.78
C ALA A 28 4.89 -5.19 -10.59
N GLU A 29 5.87 -4.29 -10.76
CA GLU A 29 7.14 -4.55 -11.44
C GLU A 29 8.32 -4.31 -10.47
N GLN A 30 9.14 -5.34 -10.25
CA GLN A 30 10.29 -5.24 -9.33
C GLN A 30 11.55 -4.80 -10.07
N ASN A 31 12.28 -3.85 -9.50
CA ASN A 31 13.58 -3.38 -10.00
C ASN A 31 14.55 -3.18 -8.83
N GLY A 32 15.36 -4.21 -8.55
CA GLY A 32 16.26 -4.22 -7.40
C GLY A 32 15.51 -4.11 -6.08
N ASP A 33 15.83 -3.08 -5.29
CA ASP A 33 15.22 -2.81 -3.99
C ASP A 33 13.92 -1.99 -4.07
N GLN A 34 13.41 -1.74 -5.28
CA GLN A 34 12.18 -0.99 -5.52
C GLN A 34 11.14 -1.85 -6.24
N VAL A 35 9.87 -1.54 -5.98
CA VAL A 35 8.71 -2.11 -6.65
C VAL A 35 7.85 -0.97 -7.18
N LYS A 36 7.61 -0.97 -8.48
CA LYS A 36 6.71 -0.04 -9.15
C LYS A 36 5.31 -0.66 -9.21
N LEU A 37 4.37 -0.05 -8.51
CA LEU A 37 2.94 -0.32 -8.62
C LEU A 37 2.36 0.58 -9.70
N THR A 38 1.54 0.02 -10.58
CA THR A 38 0.83 0.77 -11.64
C THR A 38 -0.66 0.59 -11.46
N PHE A 39 -1.36 1.71 -11.40
CA PHE A 39 -2.82 1.79 -11.28
C PHE A 39 -3.39 2.29 -12.61
N ALA A 40 -4.35 1.54 -13.16
CA ALA A 40 -4.99 1.89 -14.42
C ALA A 40 -5.91 3.10 -14.28
N ASN A 41 -6.57 3.25 -13.12
CA ASN A 41 -7.59 4.24 -12.82
C ASN A 41 -7.63 4.57 -11.31
N TYR A 42 -8.52 5.49 -10.93
CA TYR A 42 -8.73 5.90 -9.53
C TYR A 42 -9.29 4.75 -8.68
N ASP A 43 -10.17 3.91 -9.22
CA ASP A 43 -10.74 2.78 -8.49
C ASP A 43 -9.65 1.80 -8.00
N GLU A 44 -8.67 1.47 -8.83
CA GLU A 44 -7.55 0.60 -8.43
C GLU A 44 -6.63 1.23 -7.38
N LEU A 45 -6.47 2.56 -7.41
CA LEU A 45 -5.69 3.31 -6.41
C LEU A 45 -6.46 3.38 -5.08
N ASP A 46 -7.76 3.66 -5.13
CA ASP A 46 -8.65 3.72 -3.96
C ASP A 46 -8.75 2.35 -3.29
N GLU A 47 -8.87 1.26 -4.07
CA GLU A 47 -8.85 -0.11 -3.55
C GLU A 47 -7.52 -0.42 -2.84
N PHE A 48 -6.39 0.00 -3.42
CA PHE A 48 -5.09 -0.16 -2.76
C PHE A 48 -5.04 0.58 -1.42
N MET A 49 -5.49 1.83 -1.38
CA MET A 49 -5.50 2.63 -0.15
C MET A 49 -6.42 2.04 0.91
N ALA A 50 -7.63 1.60 0.53
CA ALA A 50 -8.57 0.94 1.41
C ALA A 50 -8.00 -0.37 2.00
N HIS A 51 -7.24 -1.12 1.21
CA HIS A 51 -6.56 -2.31 1.71
C HIS A 51 -5.45 -1.99 2.70
N VAL A 52 -4.68 -0.92 2.50
CA VAL A 52 -3.66 -0.51 3.45
C VAL A 52 -4.30 -0.13 4.79
N ASP A 53 -5.37 0.67 4.76
CA ASP A 53 -6.16 1.07 5.94
C ASP A 53 -6.76 -0.15 6.67
N GLU A 54 -7.33 -1.11 5.93
CA GLU A 54 -7.86 -2.34 6.55
C GLU A 54 -6.76 -3.23 7.16
N LEU A 55 -5.54 -3.23 6.59
CA LEU A 55 -4.40 -3.93 7.17
C LEU A 55 -3.94 -3.29 8.50
N GLU A 56 -4.10 -1.98 8.68
CA GLU A 56 -3.86 -1.29 9.94
C GLU A 56 -4.91 -1.68 10.99
N ALA A 57 -6.18 -1.60 10.61
CA ALA A 57 -7.31 -1.97 11.45
C ALA A 57 -7.26 -3.44 11.92
N THR A 58 -6.94 -4.39 11.02
CA THR A 58 -6.86 -5.83 11.37
C THR A 58 -5.70 -6.17 12.32
N LYS A 59 -4.72 -5.28 12.47
CA LYS A 59 -3.68 -5.40 13.49
C LYS A 59 -4.06 -4.80 14.83
N GLY A 60 -5.29 -4.33 14.96
CA GLY A 60 -5.78 -3.64 16.15
C GLY A 60 -5.09 -2.29 16.34
N MET A 61 -4.52 -1.72 15.27
CA MET A 61 -3.99 -0.37 15.28
C MET A 61 -5.17 0.55 14.94
N ASP A 62 -5.55 1.39 15.89
CA ASP A 62 -6.36 2.57 15.58
C ASP A 62 -5.43 3.72 15.14
N ALA A 63 -6.01 4.83 14.67
CA ALA A 63 -5.29 6.01 14.20
C ALA A 63 -4.27 6.58 15.22
N GLU A 64 -4.44 6.31 16.52
CA GLU A 64 -3.48 6.72 17.56
C GLU A 64 -2.33 5.71 17.74
N GLN A 65 -2.56 4.44 17.39
CA GLN A 65 -1.62 3.33 17.56
C GLN A 65 -0.80 2.97 16.32
N GLU A 66 -1.21 3.39 15.13
CA GLU A 66 -0.45 3.21 13.88
C GLU A 66 0.98 3.74 14.00
N ASN A 67 1.15 4.85 14.72
CA ASN A 67 2.46 5.48 14.97
C ASN A 67 3.28 4.82 16.09
N LEU A 68 2.73 3.81 16.78
CA LEU A 68 3.38 3.17 17.94
C LEU A 68 4.11 1.88 17.59
N THR A 69 3.88 1.32 16.40
CA THR A 69 4.57 0.11 15.94
C THR A 69 5.30 0.35 14.63
N MET A 70 6.42 -0.36 14.43
CA MET A 70 7.17 -0.29 13.18
C MET A 70 6.37 -0.78 11.96
N THR A 71 5.35 -1.60 12.16
CA THR A 71 4.46 -2.03 11.09
C THR A 71 3.46 -0.93 10.74
N GLY A 72 2.80 -0.32 11.72
CA GLY A 72 1.85 0.77 11.48
C GLY A 72 2.51 1.99 10.83
N ILE A 73 3.69 2.42 11.31
CA ILE A 73 4.44 3.53 10.69
C ILE A 73 4.71 3.28 9.19
N ARG A 74 4.95 2.02 8.82
CA ARG A 74 5.22 1.66 7.42
C ARG A 74 3.95 1.59 6.57
N LEU A 75 2.83 1.15 7.15
CA LEU A 75 1.53 1.13 6.48
C LEU A 75 1.03 2.57 6.28
N GLN A 76 1.09 3.42 7.30
CA GLN A 76 0.75 4.84 7.19
C GLN A 76 1.57 5.53 6.10
N LYS A 77 2.88 5.28 6.05
CA LYS A 77 3.75 5.82 5.00
C LYS A 77 3.32 5.37 3.60
N LEU A 78 2.82 4.15 3.45
CA LEU A 78 2.32 3.63 2.18
C LEU A 78 1.00 4.30 1.79
N TYR A 79 0.10 4.49 2.76
CA TYR A 79 -1.16 5.19 2.57
C TYR A 79 -0.91 6.65 2.14
N ASP A 80 -0.09 7.38 2.91
CA ASP A 80 0.25 8.78 2.63
C ASP A 80 0.89 8.94 1.26
N GLY A 81 1.85 8.07 0.91
CA GLY A 81 2.48 8.15 -0.41
C GLY A 81 1.56 7.75 -1.56
N ALA A 82 0.52 6.94 -1.33
CA ALA A 82 -0.50 6.64 -2.32
C ALA A 82 -1.46 7.81 -2.55
N MET A 83 -1.79 8.58 -1.51
CA MET A 83 -2.58 9.83 -1.65
C MET A 83 -1.89 10.89 -2.53
N GLU A 84 -0.57 10.86 -2.61
CA GLU A 84 0.23 11.77 -3.43
C GLU A 84 0.34 11.32 -4.90
N VAL A 85 -0.22 10.16 -5.26
CA VAL A 85 -0.16 9.65 -6.63
C VAL A 85 -1.13 10.43 -7.51
N GLU A 86 -0.58 11.15 -8.49
CA GLU A 86 -1.35 11.76 -9.56
C GLU A 86 -1.62 10.72 -10.67
N LEU A 87 -2.87 10.65 -11.13
CA LEU A 87 -3.23 9.82 -12.29
C LEU A 87 -3.30 10.69 -13.55
N ASP A 88 -2.64 10.24 -14.63
CA ASP A 88 -2.82 10.88 -15.93
C ASP A 88 -4.30 10.83 -16.35
N GLU A 89 -4.90 11.99 -16.65
CA GLU A 89 -6.28 12.18 -17.14
C GLU A 89 -6.57 11.47 -18.47
#